data_AF-B2UE86-F1
#
_entry.id   AF-B2UE86-F1
#
_cell.length_a   1.000
_cell.length_b   1.000
_cell.length_c   1.000
_cell.angle_alpha   90.00
_cell.angle_beta   90.00
_cell.angle_gamma   90.00
#
_symmetry.space_group_name_H-M   'P 1'
#
loop_
_entity.id
_entity.type
_entity.pdbx_description
1 polymer ?
#
loop_
_entity_poly.entity_id
_entity_poly.type
_entity_poly.pdbx_seq_one_letter_code
_entity_poly.pdbx_strand_id
1 'polypeptide(L)'
;MADDWLNIALRFGLYLDLTILFGVSLFGVQALRPDHRATAIARRYVRAVGVTAALGIVLSLWSFVVMAKAMTGATEYAELTSHVFSMMLTTTAVGLAWMARLVALAGCLVAVARLRKHPAPHFGVCAGLGAVALLTVTWAGHGAMDDGVKGYLHLTFDIAHVLAAGAWVGALAAFVLLASTRQAASSETVEILSHTSNGFARLGTLIVATLFATGTFNYFLIVGPTINGLFTTPYGRLLLIKLALFALMLGLAAANRYRLSPRLAAAVRAADHVHAVIALRRSLVMETSLAILILALVAWLGVLSPPGT
;
A
#
# COMPACT_ATOMS: atom_id res chain seq x y z
N MET A 1 -16.21 13.28 16.75
CA MET A 1 -15.16 12.58 17.52
C MET A 1 -15.14 11.07 17.26
N ALA A 2 -16.17 10.30 17.67
CA ALA A 2 -16.18 8.84 17.42
C ALA A 2 -16.21 8.50 15.92
N ASP A 3 -17.02 9.21 15.14
CA ASP A 3 -17.11 9.03 13.69
C ASP A 3 -15.81 9.41 12.95
N ASP A 4 -15.07 10.39 13.47
CA ASP A 4 -13.77 10.80 12.90
C ASP A 4 -12.73 9.69 13.06
N TRP A 5 -12.66 9.08 14.26
CA TRP A 5 -11.77 7.95 14.52
C TRP A 5 -12.15 6.72 13.69
N LEU A 6 -13.44 6.46 13.50
CA LEU A 6 -13.91 5.39 12.63
C LEU A 6 -13.49 5.63 11.16
N ASN A 7 -13.64 6.86 10.66
CA ASN A 7 -13.20 7.23 9.31
C ASN A 7 -11.69 7.03 9.13
N ILE A 8 -10.88 7.51 10.09
CA ILE A 8 -9.43 7.32 10.08
C ILE A 8 -9.06 5.83 10.09
N ALA A 9 -9.69 5.02 10.95
CA ALA A 9 -9.42 3.59 11.05
C ALA A 9 -9.77 2.84 9.76
N LEU A 10 -10.89 3.17 9.11
CA LEU A 10 -11.29 2.57 7.84
C LEU A 10 -10.37 2.97 6.69
N ARG A 11 -9.98 4.24 6.62
CA ARG A 11 -8.98 4.71 5.64
C ARG A 11 -7.67 3.98 5.81
N PHE A 12 -7.17 3.89 7.05
CA PHE A 12 -5.95 3.15 7.36
C PHE A 12 -6.05 1.69 6.96
N GLY A 13 -7.12 1.01 7.39
CA GLY A 13 -7.36 -0.40 7.07
C GLY A 13 -7.41 -0.63 5.57
N LEU A 14 -8.14 0.21 4.84
CA LEU A 14 -8.29 0.12 3.39
C LEU A 14 -6.97 0.39 2.65
N TYR A 15 -6.19 1.40 3.06
CA TYR A 15 -4.89 1.69 2.44
C TYR A 15 -3.92 0.53 2.67
N LEU A 16 -3.84 0.02 3.90
CA LEU A 16 -3.01 -1.13 4.22
C LEU A 16 -3.43 -2.37 3.44
N ASP A 17 -4.73 -2.67 3.38
CA ASP A 17 -5.27 -3.82 2.68
C ASP A 17 -4.97 -3.79 1.17
N LEU A 18 -5.30 -2.68 0.50
CA LEU A 18 -5.12 -2.54 -0.95
C LEU A 18 -3.63 -2.53 -1.35
N THR A 19 -2.76 -1.93 -0.53
CA THR A 19 -1.31 -1.94 -0.78
C THR A 19 -0.72 -3.34 -0.61
N ILE A 20 -1.17 -4.11 0.38
CA ILE A 20 -0.79 -5.52 0.54
C ILE A 20 -1.31 -6.35 -0.65
N LEU A 21 -2.58 -6.21 -1.03
CA LEU A 21 -3.16 -6.93 -2.17
C LEU A 21 -2.36 -6.72 -3.45
N PHE A 22 -2.10 -5.45 -3.80
CA PHE A 22 -1.35 -5.08 -4.99
C PHE A 22 0.09 -5.61 -4.93
N GLY A 23 0.84 -5.26 -3.88
CA GLY A 23 2.27 -5.55 -3.88
C GLY A 23 2.59 -7.03 -3.61
N VAL A 24 1.80 -7.77 -2.81
CA VAL A 24 1.99 -9.23 -2.68
C VAL A 24 1.71 -9.93 -4.01
N SER A 25 0.70 -9.48 -4.77
CA SER A 25 0.42 -10.01 -6.10
C SER A 25 1.57 -9.71 -7.09
N LEU A 26 2.08 -8.48 -7.08
CA LEU A 26 3.23 -8.06 -7.89
C LEU A 26 4.48 -8.88 -7.57
N PHE A 27 4.76 -9.11 -6.29
CA PHE A 27 5.86 -9.95 -5.84
C PHE A 27 5.65 -11.42 -6.19
N GLY A 28 4.41 -11.92 -6.16
CA GLY A 28 4.07 -13.26 -6.60
C GLY A 28 4.50 -13.53 -8.04
N VAL A 29 4.40 -12.54 -8.94
CA VAL A 29 4.87 -12.64 -10.33
C VAL A 29 6.40 -12.78 -10.41
N GLN A 30 7.13 -11.99 -9.61
CA GLN A 30 8.59 -11.92 -9.68
C GLN A 30 9.31 -13.03 -8.91
N ALA A 31 8.80 -13.38 -7.73
CA ALA A 31 9.44 -14.31 -6.80
C ALA A 31 9.16 -15.78 -7.15
N LEU A 32 7.99 -16.11 -7.69
CA LEU A 32 7.61 -17.49 -7.99
C LEU A 32 7.98 -17.87 -9.43
N ARG A 33 9.23 -18.27 -9.64
CA ARG A 33 9.66 -19.01 -10.86
C ARG A 33 8.87 -20.32 -11.02
N PRO A 34 8.69 -20.85 -12.26
CA PRO A 34 7.93 -22.07 -12.53
C PRO A 34 8.18 -23.24 -11.57
N ASP A 35 9.44 -23.44 -11.18
CA ASP A 35 9.89 -24.60 -10.42
C ASP A 35 9.58 -24.54 -8.91
N HIS A 36 9.29 -23.35 -8.36
CA HIS A 36 9.03 -23.13 -6.92
C HIS A 36 7.53 -22.90 -6.61
N ARG A 37 6.63 -23.24 -7.56
CA ARG A 37 5.19 -22.90 -7.50
C ARG A 37 4.33 -23.90 -6.73
N ALA A 38 4.87 -25.07 -6.36
CA ALA A 38 4.19 -26.07 -5.53
C ALA A 38 4.45 -25.91 -4.02
N THR A 39 5.33 -24.98 -3.64
CA THR A 39 5.85 -24.83 -2.28
C THR A 39 4.84 -24.18 -1.33
N ALA A 40 4.99 -24.41 -0.02
CA ALA A 40 4.12 -23.84 1.02
C ALA A 40 4.04 -22.29 0.98
N ILE A 41 5.07 -21.65 0.43
CA ILE A 41 5.16 -20.20 0.21
C ILE A 41 4.10 -19.69 -0.77
N ALA A 42 3.94 -20.35 -1.93
CA ALA A 42 2.95 -19.95 -2.93
C ALA A 42 1.52 -19.98 -2.36
N ARG A 43 1.20 -21.01 -1.55
CA ARG A 43 -0.10 -21.10 -0.86
C ARG A 43 -0.32 -19.95 0.13
N ARG A 44 0.71 -19.49 0.83
CA ARG A 44 0.61 -18.31 1.73
C ARG A 44 0.33 -17.03 0.95
N TYR A 45 0.98 -16.84 -0.20
CA TYR A 45 0.75 -15.66 -1.04
C TYR A 45 -0.66 -15.67 -1.62
N VAL A 46 -1.11 -16.80 -2.17
CA VAL A 46 -2.50 -16.94 -2.66
C VAL A 46 -3.51 -16.69 -1.53
N ARG A 47 -3.26 -17.21 -0.32
CA ARG A 47 -4.12 -16.94 0.84
C ARG A 47 -4.13 -15.46 1.22
N ALA A 48 -2.97 -14.80 1.23
CA ALA A 48 -2.86 -13.37 1.55
C ALA A 48 -3.64 -12.52 0.53
N VAL A 49 -3.48 -12.81 -0.77
CA VAL A 49 -4.24 -12.14 -1.85
C VAL A 49 -5.75 -12.39 -1.71
N GLY A 50 -6.18 -13.63 -1.44
CA GLY A 50 -7.60 -13.93 -1.23
C GLY A 50 -8.21 -13.26 0.00
N VAL A 51 -7.49 -13.27 1.13
CA VAL A 51 -7.94 -12.62 2.38
C VAL A 51 -8.03 -11.11 2.20
N THR A 52 -7.01 -10.48 1.62
CA THR A 52 -7.01 -9.03 1.38
C THR A 52 -8.08 -8.63 0.37
N ALA A 53 -8.28 -9.39 -0.71
CA ALA A 53 -9.38 -9.11 -1.64
C ALA A 53 -10.77 -9.16 -0.96
N ALA A 54 -11.00 -10.14 -0.08
CA ALA A 54 -12.26 -10.25 0.66
C ALA A 54 -12.41 -9.15 1.72
N LEU A 55 -11.34 -8.87 2.47
CA LEU A 55 -11.32 -7.82 3.49
C LEU A 55 -11.51 -6.43 2.85
N GLY A 56 -10.86 -6.18 1.72
CA GLY A 56 -11.00 -4.95 0.95
C GLY A 56 -12.42 -4.68 0.49
N ILE A 57 -13.22 -5.71 0.19
CA ILE A 57 -14.65 -5.54 -0.12
C ILE A 57 -15.37 -5.03 1.12
N VAL A 58 -15.20 -5.70 2.28
CA VAL A 58 -15.85 -5.31 3.54
C VAL A 58 -15.45 -3.88 3.94
N LEU A 59 -14.16 -3.56 3.89
CA LEU A 59 -13.65 -2.22 4.18
C LEU A 59 -14.19 -1.17 3.21
N SER A 60 -14.31 -1.50 1.93
CA SER A 60 -14.85 -0.60 0.91
C SER A 60 -16.34 -0.34 1.10
N LEU A 61 -17.13 -1.35 1.46
CA LEU A 61 -18.55 -1.19 1.77
C LEU A 61 -18.73 -0.25 2.97
N TRP A 62 -18.02 -0.51 4.07
CA TRP A 62 -18.14 0.28 5.29
C TRP A 62 -17.61 1.71 5.10
N SER A 63 -16.49 1.88 4.40
CA SER A 63 -15.94 3.19 4.07
C SER A 63 -16.91 4.03 3.22
N PHE A 64 -17.70 3.42 2.34
CA PHE A 64 -18.66 4.15 1.51
C PHE A 64 -19.86 4.63 2.32
N VAL A 65 -20.35 3.82 3.27
CA VAL A 65 -21.42 4.22 4.20
C VAL A 65 -20.97 5.37 5.10
N VAL A 66 -19.74 5.30 5.63
CA VAL A 66 -19.17 6.40 6.45
C VAL A 66 -18.97 7.67 5.61
N MET A 67 -18.52 7.54 4.37
CA MET A 67 -18.41 8.68 3.45
C MET A 67 -19.78 9.30 3.15
N ALA A 68 -20.81 8.48 2.91
CA ALA A 68 -22.15 8.95 2.63
C ALA A 68 -22.70 9.79 3.78
N LYS A 69 -22.57 9.31 5.02
CA LYS A 69 -22.93 10.08 6.24
C LYS A 69 -22.18 11.41 6.33
N ALA A 70 -20.86 11.38 6.10
CA ALA A 70 -20.03 12.58 6.16
C ALA A 70 -20.43 13.62 5.09
N MET A 71 -20.81 13.18 3.89
CA MET A 71 -21.22 14.08 2.81
C MET A 71 -22.63 14.65 2.98
N THR A 72 -23.56 13.90 3.57
CA THR A 72 -24.93 14.39 3.82
C THR A 72 -25.04 15.24 5.09
N GLY A 73 -24.07 15.13 6.00
CA GLY A 73 -24.14 15.76 7.33
C GLY A 73 -25.16 15.09 8.27
N ALA A 74 -25.61 13.88 7.94
CA ALA A 74 -26.57 13.13 8.74
C ALA A 74 -26.03 12.81 10.14
N THR A 75 -26.88 12.87 11.17
CA THR A 75 -26.46 12.58 12.55
C THR A 75 -26.42 11.09 12.83
N GLU A 76 -27.38 10.35 12.29
CA GLU A 76 -27.48 8.89 12.42
C GLU A 76 -27.38 8.19 11.05
N TYR A 77 -26.88 6.95 11.06
CA TYR A 77 -26.81 6.14 9.83
C TYR A 77 -28.21 5.74 9.31
N ALA A 78 -29.23 5.75 10.16
CA ALA A 78 -30.61 5.44 9.77
C ALA A 78 -31.24 6.50 8.84
N GLU A 79 -30.69 7.72 8.84
CA GLU A 79 -31.11 8.82 7.95
C GLU A 79 -30.64 8.62 6.49
N LEU A 80 -29.71 7.68 6.26
CA LEU A 80 -29.19 7.40 4.92
C LEU A 80 -30.22 6.63 4.08
N THR A 81 -30.81 7.32 3.11
CA THR A 81 -31.77 6.74 2.17
C THR A 81 -31.09 6.12 0.95
N SER A 82 -31.80 5.23 0.25
CA SER A 82 -31.34 4.66 -1.02
C SER A 82 -31.05 5.73 -2.08
N HIS A 83 -31.72 6.88 -2.01
CA HIS A 83 -31.50 7.99 -2.91
C HIS A 83 -30.10 8.60 -2.77
N VAL A 84 -29.58 8.73 -1.53
CA VAL A 84 -28.22 9.23 -1.27
C VAL A 84 -27.19 8.34 -1.95
N PHE A 85 -27.30 7.02 -1.78
CA PHE A 85 -26.39 6.07 -2.41
C PHE A 85 -26.50 6.08 -3.94
N SER A 86 -27.72 6.17 -4.48
CA SER A 86 -27.95 6.28 -5.93
C SER A 86 -27.28 7.53 -6.51
N MET A 87 -27.46 8.68 -5.87
CA MET A 87 -26.82 9.93 -6.25
C MET A 87 -25.30 9.79 -6.20
N MET A 88 -24.74 9.32 -5.08
CA MET A 88 -23.29 9.14 -4.97
C MET A 88 -22.71 8.22 -6.05
N LEU A 89 -23.37 7.10 -6.35
CA LEU A 89 -22.89 6.14 -7.35
C LEU A 89 -22.99 6.65 -8.80
N THR A 90 -23.99 7.47 -9.10
CA THR A 90 -24.27 7.91 -10.49
C THR A 90 -23.73 9.29 -10.83
N THR A 91 -23.59 10.17 -9.84
CA THR A 91 -23.24 11.58 -10.08
C THR A 91 -21.86 11.96 -9.56
N THR A 92 -21.15 11.07 -8.85
CA THR A 92 -19.82 11.40 -8.29
C THR A 92 -18.72 10.52 -8.86
N ALA A 93 -17.54 11.11 -9.09
CA ALA A 93 -16.35 10.37 -9.49
C ALA A 93 -15.90 9.35 -8.42
N VAL A 94 -16.14 9.66 -7.14
CA VAL A 94 -15.89 8.76 -6.00
C VAL A 94 -16.75 7.50 -6.09
N GLY A 95 -18.02 7.62 -6.47
CA GLY A 95 -18.92 6.49 -6.67
C GLY A 95 -18.47 5.56 -7.79
N LEU A 96 -18.08 6.12 -8.95
CA LEU A 96 -17.50 5.34 -10.06
C LEU A 96 -16.21 4.62 -9.65
N ALA A 97 -15.31 5.31 -8.94
CA ALA A 97 -14.07 4.74 -8.43
C ALA A 97 -14.35 3.59 -7.43
N TRP A 98 -15.34 3.76 -6.55
CA TRP A 98 -15.76 2.71 -5.62
C TRP A 98 -16.32 1.47 -6.34
N MET A 99 -17.16 1.65 -7.38
CA MET A 99 -17.66 0.53 -8.18
C MET A 99 -16.53 -0.21 -8.90
N ALA A 100 -15.62 0.53 -9.53
CA ALA A 100 -14.45 -0.03 -10.19
C ALA A 100 -13.58 -0.84 -9.20
N ARG A 101 -13.42 -0.35 -7.97
CA ARG A 101 -12.73 -1.07 -6.89
C ARG A 101 -13.42 -2.39 -6.56
N LEU A 102 -14.74 -2.38 -6.34
CA LEU A 102 -15.47 -3.62 -6.02
C LEU A 102 -15.41 -4.65 -7.14
N VAL A 103 -15.54 -4.22 -8.40
CA VAL A 103 -15.39 -5.10 -9.56
C VAL A 103 -13.98 -5.69 -9.61
N ALA A 104 -12.96 -4.89 -9.37
CA ALA A 104 -11.57 -5.35 -9.35
C ALA A 104 -11.32 -6.36 -8.22
N LEU A 105 -11.83 -6.10 -7.02
CA LEU A 105 -11.69 -7.01 -5.86
C LEU A 105 -12.45 -8.33 -6.06
N ALA A 106 -13.67 -8.27 -6.62
CA ALA A 106 -14.43 -9.47 -6.99
C ALA A 106 -13.70 -10.29 -8.07
N GLY A 107 -13.14 -9.61 -9.08
CA GLY A 107 -12.28 -10.23 -10.10
C GLY A 107 -11.05 -10.92 -9.50
N CYS A 108 -10.42 -10.31 -8.49
CA CYS A 108 -9.32 -10.91 -7.73
C CYS A 108 -9.76 -12.21 -7.04
N LEU A 109 -10.93 -12.23 -6.38
CA LEU A 109 -11.44 -13.45 -5.73
C LEU A 109 -11.67 -14.59 -6.73
N VAL A 110 -12.23 -14.26 -7.91
CA VAL A 110 -12.41 -15.24 -9.00
C VAL A 110 -11.05 -15.73 -9.51
N ALA A 111 -10.07 -14.83 -9.68
CA ALA A 111 -8.72 -15.19 -10.08
C ALA A 111 -8.01 -16.06 -9.02
N VAL A 112 -8.21 -15.80 -7.73
CA VAL A 112 -7.70 -16.62 -6.61
C VAL A 112 -8.27 -18.02 -6.60
N ALA A 113 -9.55 -18.20 -6.94
CA ALA A 113 -10.14 -19.54 -7.09
C ALA A 113 -9.43 -20.34 -8.20
N ARG A 114 -8.95 -19.66 -9.26
CA ARG A 114 -8.21 -20.26 -10.38
C ARG A 114 -6.69 -20.39 -10.13
N LEU A 115 -6.11 -19.55 -9.28
CA LEU A 115 -4.71 -19.59 -8.84
C LEU A 115 -4.32 -20.95 -8.23
N ARG A 116 -5.27 -21.65 -7.60
CA ARG A 116 -5.03 -22.99 -7.03
C ARG A 116 -4.70 -24.06 -8.08
N LYS A 117 -5.06 -23.83 -9.36
CA LYS A 117 -4.81 -24.75 -10.47
C LYS A 117 -3.64 -24.29 -11.38
N HIS A 118 -3.51 -22.99 -11.64
CA HIS A 118 -2.46 -22.42 -12.52
C HIS A 118 -1.83 -21.14 -11.93
N PRO A 119 -0.81 -21.25 -11.06
CA PRO A 119 -0.34 -20.11 -10.26
C PRO A 119 0.26 -18.93 -11.05
N ALA A 120 0.82 -19.15 -12.23
CA ALA A 120 1.64 -18.13 -12.93
C ALA A 120 0.86 -16.99 -13.63
N PRO A 121 -0.10 -17.27 -14.54
CA PRO A 121 -0.81 -16.19 -15.24
C PRO A 121 -1.71 -15.38 -14.31
N HIS A 122 -2.19 -15.99 -13.22
CA HIS A 122 -3.20 -15.36 -12.38
C HIS A 122 -2.62 -14.37 -11.33
N PHE A 123 -1.34 -14.44 -10.96
CA PHE A 123 -0.73 -13.40 -10.11
C PHE A 123 -0.60 -12.07 -10.86
N GLY A 124 -0.31 -12.10 -12.16
CA GLY A 124 -0.30 -10.90 -13.00
C GLY A 124 -1.68 -10.25 -13.09
N VAL A 125 -2.73 -11.07 -13.24
CA VAL A 125 -4.12 -10.59 -13.21
C VAL A 125 -4.46 -9.97 -11.85
N CYS A 126 -4.12 -10.63 -10.73
CA CYS A 126 -4.36 -10.08 -9.40
C CYS A 126 -3.55 -8.79 -9.14
N ALA A 127 -2.34 -8.67 -9.68
CA ALA A 127 -1.55 -7.45 -9.59
C ALA A 127 -2.18 -6.31 -10.38
N GLY A 128 -2.67 -6.57 -11.59
CA GLY A 128 -3.39 -5.57 -12.38
C GLY A 128 -4.70 -5.11 -11.72
N LEU A 129 -5.51 -6.05 -11.25
CA LEU A 129 -6.76 -5.75 -10.54
C LEU A 129 -6.51 -5.06 -9.19
N GLY A 130 -5.49 -5.51 -8.44
CA GLY A 130 -5.05 -4.86 -7.20
C GLY A 130 -4.55 -3.44 -7.44
N ALA A 131 -3.85 -3.19 -8.56
CA ALA A 131 -3.46 -1.85 -8.97
C ALA A 131 -4.70 -0.98 -9.23
N VAL A 132 -5.67 -1.47 -10.03
CA VAL A 132 -6.93 -0.74 -10.28
C VAL A 132 -7.65 -0.43 -8.97
N ALA A 133 -7.79 -1.41 -8.09
CA ALA A 133 -8.43 -1.22 -6.79
C ALA A 133 -7.69 -0.16 -5.95
N LEU A 134 -6.36 -0.17 -5.94
CA LEU A 134 -5.54 0.79 -5.22
C LEU A 134 -5.61 2.21 -5.83
N LEU A 135 -5.61 2.33 -7.16
CA LEU A 135 -5.71 3.61 -7.87
C LEU A 135 -7.01 4.35 -7.58
N THR A 136 -8.11 3.63 -7.39
CA THR A 136 -9.41 4.26 -7.10
C THR A 136 -9.41 5.11 -5.81
N VAL A 137 -8.40 4.97 -4.95
CA VAL A 137 -8.23 5.81 -3.76
C VAL A 137 -7.88 7.25 -4.13
N THR A 138 -7.19 7.49 -5.25
CA THR A 138 -6.75 8.84 -5.66
C THR A 138 -7.94 9.73 -6.05
N TRP A 139 -9.04 9.13 -6.51
CA TRP A 139 -10.29 9.83 -6.83
C TRP A 139 -11.05 10.34 -5.61
N ALA A 140 -10.74 9.85 -4.41
CA ALA A 140 -11.23 10.40 -3.15
C ALA A 140 -10.26 11.41 -2.52
N GLY A 141 -9.14 11.71 -3.19
CA GLY A 141 -8.09 12.64 -2.76
C GLY A 141 -8.18 14.01 -3.44
N HIS A 142 -7.26 14.91 -3.07
CA HIS A 142 -7.26 16.31 -3.52
C HIS A 142 -7.08 16.48 -5.04
N GLY A 143 -6.41 15.54 -5.72
CA GLY A 143 -6.23 15.59 -7.17
C GLY A 143 -7.54 15.49 -7.99
N ALA A 144 -8.62 14.94 -7.42
CA ALA A 144 -9.94 14.92 -8.06
C ALA A 144 -10.75 16.21 -7.84
N MET A 145 -10.24 17.13 -7.00
CA MET A 145 -10.89 18.41 -6.66
C MET A 145 -10.32 19.60 -7.44
N ASP A 146 -9.16 19.45 -8.09
CA ASP A 146 -8.54 20.47 -8.93
C ASP A 146 -9.07 20.37 -10.38
N ASP A 147 -9.49 21.49 -10.98
CA ASP A 147 -9.92 21.54 -12.38
C ASP A 147 -8.74 21.72 -13.38
N GLY A 148 -8.95 21.31 -14.64
CA GLY A 148 -8.05 21.60 -15.76
C GLY A 148 -6.71 20.85 -15.73
N VAL A 149 -5.67 21.44 -16.32
CA VAL A 149 -4.32 20.83 -16.47
C VAL A 149 -3.70 20.51 -15.10
N LYS A 150 -3.95 21.35 -14.09
CA LYS A 150 -3.46 21.15 -12.73
C LYS A 150 -4.03 19.87 -12.11
N GLY A 151 -5.33 19.61 -12.30
CA GLY A 151 -5.98 18.37 -11.85
C GLY A 151 -5.36 17.11 -12.47
N TYR A 152 -5.14 17.11 -13.79
CA TYR A 152 -4.51 15.96 -14.46
C TYR A 152 -3.07 15.68 -13.99
N LEU A 153 -2.28 16.74 -13.76
CA LEU A 153 -0.92 16.60 -13.22
C LEU A 153 -0.93 16.06 -11.79
N HIS A 154 -1.78 16.61 -10.93
CA HIS A 154 -1.93 16.17 -9.54
C HIS A 154 -2.35 14.69 -9.48
N LEU A 155 -3.38 14.31 -10.25
CA LEU A 155 -3.84 12.93 -10.34
C LEU A 155 -2.74 11.98 -10.83
N THR A 156 -1.93 12.39 -11.81
CA THR A 156 -0.83 11.57 -12.32
C THR A 156 0.23 11.32 -11.26
N PHE A 157 0.63 12.35 -10.50
CA PHE A 157 1.58 12.20 -9.41
C PHE A 157 1.00 11.36 -8.27
N ASP A 158 -0.29 11.51 -7.94
CA ASP A 158 -0.97 10.67 -6.96
C ASP A 158 -1.02 9.20 -7.36
N ILE A 159 -1.37 8.90 -8.61
CA ILE A 159 -1.36 7.55 -9.18
C ILE A 159 0.03 6.93 -9.04
N ALA A 160 1.07 7.65 -9.49
CA ALA A 160 2.44 7.17 -9.41
C ALA A 160 2.92 6.98 -7.95
N HIS A 161 2.56 7.91 -7.05
CA HIS A 161 2.91 7.85 -5.63
C HIS A 161 2.27 6.64 -4.96
N VAL A 162 0.97 6.44 -5.16
CA VAL A 162 0.20 5.37 -4.53
C VAL A 162 0.63 3.99 -5.06
N LEU A 163 0.90 3.84 -6.37
CA LEU A 163 1.46 2.60 -6.90
C LEU A 163 2.86 2.31 -6.35
N ALA A 164 3.74 3.31 -6.26
CA ALA A 164 5.07 3.14 -5.69
C ALA A 164 4.99 2.77 -4.19
N ALA A 165 4.11 3.42 -3.43
CA ALA A 165 3.86 3.11 -2.03
C ALA A 165 3.32 1.68 -1.86
N GLY A 166 2.36 1.28 -2.70
CA GLY A 166 1.80 -0.07 -2.70
C GLY A 166 2.83 -1.14 -3.05
N ALA A 167 3.70 -0.87 -4.02
CA ALA A 167 4.80 -1.77 -4.36
C ALA A 167 5.79 -1.92 -3.20
N TRP A 168 6.10 -0.84 -2.47
CA TRP A 168 6.97 -0.92 -1.28
C TRP A 168 6.31 -1.69 -0.14
N VAL A 169 5.10 -1.29 0.29
CA VAL A 169 4.42 -1.93 1.43
C VAL A 169 4.17 -3.41 1.15
N GLY A 170 3.72 -3.75 -0.06
CA GLY A 170 3.53 -5.14 -0.42
C GLY A 170 4.84 -5.92 -0.59
N ALA A 171 5.97 -5.26 -0.93
CA ALA A 171 7.30 -5.88 -0.83
C ALA A 171 7.59 -6.32 0.60
N LEU A 172 7.41 -5.41 1.56
CA LEU A 172 7.63 -5.69 2.98
C LEU A 172 6.71 -6.82 3.45
N ALA A 173 5.42 -6.78 3.08
CA ALA A 173 4.48 -7.85 3.41
C ALA A 173 4.91 -9.20 2.83
N ALA A 174 5.34 -9.23 1.56
CA ALA A 174 5.84 -10.43 0.90
C ALA A 174 7.08 -10.98 1.63
N PHE A 175 8.05 -10.13 1.97
CA PHE A 175 9.24 -10.52 2.73
C PHE A 175 8.90 -11.01 4.14
N VAL A 176 7.94 -10.38 4.83
CA VAL A 176 7.46 -10.84 6.16
C VAL A 176 6.79 -12.22 6.06
N LEU A 177 5.98 -12.46 5.01
CA LEU A 177 5.35 -13.77 4.78
C LEU A 177 6.38 -14.87 4.51
N LEU A 178 7.47 -14.56 3.80
CA LEU A 178 8.60 -15.46 3.58
C LEU A 178 9.39 -15.71 4.87
N ALA A 179 9.77 -14.64 5.57
CA ALA A 179 10.59 -14.70 6.77
C ALA A 179 9.88 -15.33 7.97
N SER A 180 8.54 -15.37 7.98
CA SER A 180 7.71 -16.00 9.02
C SER A 180 7.44 -17.49 8.78
N THR A 181 8.08 -18.12 7.79
CA THR A 181 7.98 -19.57 7.60
C THR A 181 8.78 -20.32 8.67
N ARG A 182 8.33 -21.52 9.08
CA ARG A 182 9.12 -22.40 9.97
C ARG A 182 10.44 -22.84 9.32
N GLN A 183 10.48 -22.81 7.99
CA GLN A 183 11.65 -23.10 7.17
C GLN A 183 12.43 -21.83 6.80
N ALA A 184 12.26 -20.71 7.51
CA ALA A 184 12.92 -19.45 7.16
C ALA A 184 14.46 -19.54 7.14
N ALA A 185 15.04 -20.49 7.89
CA ALA A 185 16.47 -20.79 7.88
C ALA A 185 16.86 -21.94 6.92
N SER A 186 15.93 -22.45 6.10
CA SER A 186 16.26 -23.42 5.05
C SER A 186 17.08 -22.75 3.95
N SER A 187 17.98 -23.51 3.34
CA SER A 187 18.80 -23.03 2.22
C SER A 187 17.92 -22.46 1.09
N GLU A 188 16.81 -23.12 0.76
CA GLU A 188 15.85 -22.68 -0.27
C GLU A 188 15.24 -21.31 0.06
N THR A 189 14.78 -21.09 1.31
CA THR A 189 14.16 -19.82 1.69
C THR A 189 15.20 -18.70 1.69
N VAL A 190 16.40 -18.98 2.18
CA VAL A 190 17.51 -18.01 2.23
C VAL A 190 18.00 -17.64 0.83
N GLU A 191 18.02 -18.59 -0.10
CA GLU A 191 18.37 -18.36 -1.50
C GLU A 191 17.31 -17.51 -2.22
N ILE A 192 16.02 -17.84 -2.05
CA ILE A 192 14.91 -17.02 -2.56
C ILE A 192 15.02 -15.59 -2.02
N LEU A 193 15.27 -15.44 -0.72
CA LEU A 193 15.38 -14.15 -0.04
C LEU A 193 16.55 -13.32 -0.55
N SER A 194 17.72 -13.96 -0.76
CA SER A 194 18.91 -13.34 -1.35
C SER A 194 18.68 -12.91 -2.81
N HIS A 195 18.14 -13.81 -3.63
CA HIS A 195 17.85 -13.54 -5.05
C HIS A 195 16.79 -12.45 -5.22
N THR A 196 15.68 -12.53 -4.46
CA THR A 196 14.63 -11.52 -4.47
C THR A 196 15.13 -10.18 -3.92
N SER A 197 15.97 -10.16 -2.87
CA SER A 197 16.57 -8.92 -2.35
C SER A 197 17.46 -8.23 -3.40
N ASN A 198 18.29 -8.99 -4.12
CA ASN A 198 19.15 -8.44 -5.18
C ASN A 198 18.35 -7.97 -6.40
N GLY A 199 17.35 -8.75 -6.84
CA GLY A 199 16.45 -8.37 -7.93
C GLY A 199 15.62 -7.12 -7.59
N PHE A 200 15.21 -7.00 -6.33
CA PHE A 200 14.44 -5.87 -5.84
C PHE A 200 15.27 -4.60 -5.64
N ALA A 201 16.61 -4.66 -5.57
CA ALA A 201 17.43 -3.48 -5.35
C ALA A 201 17.23 -2.37 -6.42
N ARG A 202 17.02 -2.75 -7.69
CA ARG A 202 16.71 -1.79 -8.77
C ARG A 202 15.31 -1.22 -8.64
N LEU A 203 14.31 -2.09 -8.41
CA LEU A 203 12.92 -1.69 -8.23
C LEU A 203 12.73 -0.82 -6.99
N GLY A 204 13.38 -1.14 -5.87
CA GLY A 204 13.37 -0.36 -4.64
C GLY A 204 13.96 1.03 -4.85
N THR A 205 15.03 1.17 -5.65
CA THR A 205 15.59 2.49 -6.01
C THR A 205 14.58 3.31 -6.81
N LEU A 206 13.93 2.69 -7.81
CA LEU A 206 12.90 3.34 -8.62
C LEU A 206 11.70 3.76 -7.76
N ILE A 207 11.20 2.87 -6.89
CA ILE A 207 10.10 3.15 -5.96
C ILE A 207 10.44 4.34 -5.07
N VAL A 208 11.64 4.36 -4.46
CA VAL A 208 12.10 5.47 -3.61
C VAL A 208 12.17 6.78 -4.40
N ALA A 209 12.75 6.76 -5.60
CA ALA A 209 12.86 7.94 -6.44
C ALA A 209 11.48 8.47 -6.85
N THR A 210 10.56 7.58 -7.25
CA THR A 210 9.17 7.94 -7.57
C THR A 210 8.48 8.55 -6.37
N LEU A 211 8.58 7.96 -5.17
CA LEU A 211 7.94 8.49 -3.96
C LEU A 211 8.49 9.86 -3.56
N PHE A 212 9.80 10.05 -3.66
CA PHE A 212 10.44 11.33 -3.36
C PHE A 212 9.98 12.41 -4.35
N ALA A 213 10.05 12.13 -5.65
CA ALA A 213 9.65 13.09 -6.69
C ALA A 213 8.16 13.43 -6.58
N THR A 214 7.29 12.42 -6.59
CA THR A 214 5.84 12.61 -6.52
C THR A 214 5.39 13.22 -5.20
N GLY A 215 6.00 12.84 -4.07
CA GLY A 215 5.70 13.43 -2.77
C GLY A 215 6.08 14.92 -2.70
N THR A 216 7.20 15.29 -3.33
CA THR A 216 7.62 16.69 -3.46
C THR A 216 6.63 17.49 -4.31
N PHE A 217 6.24 16.97 -5.48
CA PHE A 217 5.24 17.63 -6.34
C PHE A 217 3.89 17.75 -5.65
N ASN A 218 3.41 16.70 -4.97
CA ASN A 218 2.15 16.74 -4.23
C ASN A 218 2.18 17.80 -3.11
N TYR A 219 3.30 17.94 -2.40
CA TYR A 219 3.44 19.03 -1.41
C TYR A 219 3.28 20.40 -2.07
N PHE A 220 3.98 20.65 -3.18
CA PHE A 220 3.87 21.93 -3.89
C PHE A 220 2.47 22.19 -4.45
N LEU A 221 1.77 21.16 -4.92
CA LEU A 221 0.42 21.29 -5.49
C LEU A 221 -0.65 21.52 -4.42
N ILE A 222 -0.49 20.94 -3.23
CA ILE A 222 -1.45 21.02 -2.12
C ILE A 222 -1.18 22.22 -1.21
N VAL A 223 0.06 22.41 -0.77
CA VAL A 223 0.43 23.44 0.22
C VAL A 223 0.99 24.70 -0.45
N GLY A 224 1.54 24.60 -1.66
CA GLY A 224 2.21 25.70 -2.34
C GLY A 224 3.66 25.92 -1.86
N PRO A 225 4.38 26.90 -2.42
CA PRO A 225 5.78 27.20 -2.10
C PRO A 225 5.93 27.97 -0.77
N THR A 226 5.20 27.58 0.28
CA THR A 226 5.19 28.24 1.58
C THR A 226 5.43 27.27 2.72
N ILE A 227 6.20 27.71 3.71
CA ILE A 227 6.42 27.01 4.97
C ILE A 227 5.51 27.55 6.09
N ASN A 228 4.74 28.60 5.81
CA ASN A 228 3.79 29.17 6.77
C ASN A 228 2.71 28.13 7.07
N GLY A 229 2.43 27.89 8.35
CA GLY A 229 1.49 26.85 8.75
C GLY A 229 2.11 25.47 8.95
N LEU A 230 3.30 25.20 8.42
CA LEU A 230 3.92 23.86 8.51
C LEU A 230 4.26 23.45 9.95
N PHE A 231 4.69 24.40 10.78
CA PHE A 231 5.01 24.15 12.20
C PHE A 231 3.85 24.44 13.16
N THR A 232 2.88 25.24 12.72
CA THR A 232 1.81 25.75 13.58
C THR A 232 0.50 24.97 13.44
N THR A 233 0.21 24.40 12.26
CA THR A 233 -1.04 23.66 12.01
C THR A 233 -0.92 22.17 12.34
N PRO A 234 -2.02 21.51 12.74
CA PRO A 234 -2.05 20.05 12.91
C PRO A 234 -1.65 19.28 11.65
N TYR A 235 -2.13 19.74 10.48
CA TYR A 235 -1.76 19.18 9.17
C TYR A 235 -0.25 19.24 8.94
N GLY A 236 0.35 20.42 9.13
CA GLY A 236 1.78 20.63 8.91
C GLY A 236 2.65 19.78 9.83
N ARG A 237 2.28 19.68 11.11
CA ARG A 237 3.02 18.83 12.08
C ARG A 237 2.97 17.35 11.70
N LEU A 238 1.81 16.83 11.32
CA LEU A 238 1.68 15.44 10.86
C LEU A 238 2.47 15.19 9.57
N LEU A 239 2.48 16.15 8.65
CA LEU A 239 3.29 16.09 7.44
C LEU A 239 4.80 16.06 7.76
N LEU A 240 5.27 16.90 8.69
CA LEU A 240 6.67 16.87 9.14
C LEU A 240 7.07 15.53 9.76
N ILE A 241 6.20 14.96 10.59
CA ILE A 241 6.41 13.62 11.17
C ILE A 241 6.50 12.58 10.04
N LYS A 242 5.58 12.63 9.06
CA LYS A 242 5.62 11.73 7.89
C LYS A 242 6.94 11.85 7.12
N LEU A 243 7.44 13.07 6.90
CA LEU A 243 8.71 13.32 6.22
C LEU A 243 9.91 12.82 7.02
N ALA A 244 9.92 13.02 8.34
CA ALA A 244 10.97 12.49 9.22
C ALA A 244 11.02 10.96 9.21
N LEU A 245 9.85 10.31 9.29
CA LEU A 245 9.75 8.85 9.18
C LEU A 245 10.18 8.34 7.81
N PHE A 246 9.81 9.05 6.74
CA PHE A 246 10.26 8.71 5.38
C PHE A 246 11.78 8.81 5.27
N ALA A 247 12.40 9.89 5.77
CA ALA A 247 13.86 10.03 5.80
C ALA A 247 14.55 8.93 6.61
N LEU A 248 13.99 8.55 7.76
CA LEU A 248 14.47 7.41 8.55
C LEU A 248 14.36 6.10 7.75
N MET A 249 13.26 5.90 7.04
CA MET A 249 13.03 4.73 6.19
C MET A 249 14.03 4.66 5.02
N LEU A 250 14.40 5.81 4.43
CA LEU A 250 15.48 5.88 3.43
C LEU A 250 16.83 5.51 4.02
N GLY A 251 17.12 5.97 5.24
CA GLY A 251 18.32 5.58 5.98
C GLY A 251 18.40 4.08 6.23
N LEU A 252 17.28 3.47 6.63
CA LEU A 252 17.18 2.01 6.80
C LEU A 252 17.32 1.28 5.47
N ALA A 253 16.67 1.74 4.40
CA ALA A 253 16.78 1.14 3.07
C ALA A 253 18.22 1.19 2.54
N ALA A 254 18.94 2.30 2.75
CA ALA A 254 20.36 2.42 2.42
C ALA A 254 21.22 1.48 3.28
N ALA A 255 20.98 1.42 4.60
CA ALA A 255 21.69 0.49 5.48
C ALA A 255 21.43 -0.97 5.09
N ASN A 256 20.20 -1.31 4.72
CA ASN A 256 19.81 -2.63 4.25
C ASN A 256 20.58 -2.97 2.96
N ARG A 257 20.60 -2.07 1.98
CA ARG A 257 21.31 -2.25 0.71
C ARG A 257 22.83 -2.36 0.85
N TYR A 258 23.45 -1.46 1.60
CA TYR A 258 24.92 -1.34 1.62
C TYR A 258 25.59 -2.13 2.74
N ARG A 259 24.85 -2.53 3.78
CA ARG A 259 25.41 -3.27 4.92
C ARG A 259 24.76 -4.63 5.09
N LEU A 260 23.42 -4.70 5.09
CA LEU A 260 22.72 -5.94 5.43
C LEU A 260 22.74 -6.95 4.28
N SER A 261 22.42 -6.56 3.04
CA SER A 261 22.44 -7.45 1.88
C SER A 261 23.83 -8.07 1.60
N PRO A 262 24.95 -7.32 1.65
CA PRO A 262 26.28 -7.91 1.49
C PRO A 262 26.65 -8.86 2.64
N ARG A 263 26.28 -8.53 3.88
CA ARG A 263 26.50 -9.39 5.05
C ARG A 263 25.65 -10.66 4.99
N LEU A 264 24.42 -10.55 4.51
CA LEU A 264 23.55 -11.69 4.25
C LEU A 264 24.22 -12.61 3.23
N ALA A 265 24.65 -12.08 2.09
CA ALA A 265 25.35 -12.87 1.07
C ALA A 265 26.63 -13.55 1.61
N ALA A 266 27.38 -12.88 2.51
CA ALA A 266 28.54 -13.46 3.17
C ALA A 266 28.17 -14.58 4.17
N ALA A 267 27.13 -14.36 4.98
CA ALA A 267 26.64 -15.34 5.95
C ALA A 267 26.06 -16.60 5.28
N VAL A 268 25.38 -16.44 4.13
CA VAL A 268 24.94 -17.57 3.30
C VAL A 268 26.12 -18.39 2.81
N ARG A 269 27.20 -17.74 2.34
CA ARG A 269 28.43 -18.45 1.93
C ARG A 269 29.14 -19.14 3.08
N ALA A 270 28.98 -18.63 4.31
CA ALA A 270 29.56 -19.21 5.52
C ALA A 270 28.65 -20.24 6.22
N ALA A 271 27.49 -20.60 5.63
CA ALA A 271 26.47 -21.48 6.20
C ALA A 271 25.88 -21.01 7.56
N ASP A 272 26.06 -19.74 7.94
CA ASP A 272 25.46 -19.14 9.15
C ASP A 272 24.07 -18.56 8.84
N HIS A 273 23.13 -19.46 8.55
CA HIS A 273 21.77 -19.09 8.16
C HIS A 273 20.96 -18.47 9.32
N VAL A 274 21.32 -18.75 10.57
CA VAL A 274 20.55 -18.29 11.74
C VAL A 274 20.77 -16.79 11.98
N HIS A 275 22.01 -16.31 12.03
CA HIS A 275 22.29 -14.89 12.24
C HIS A 275 21.81 -14.03 11.06
N ALA A 276 21.96 -14.56 9.84
CA ALA A 276 21.42 -13.99 8.61
C ALA A 276 19.91 -13.70 8.70
N VAL A 277 19.12 -14.69 9.13
CA VAL A 277 17.66 -14.56 9.25
C VAL A 277 17.26 -13.62 10.38
N ILE A 278 17.94 -13.65 11.52
CA ILE A 278 17.65 -12.75 12.66
C ILE A 278 17.86 -11.29 12.26
N ALA A 279 19.01 -10.98 11.63
CA ALA A 279 19.33 -9.62 11.22
C ALA A 279 18.32 -9.10 10.18
N LEU A 280 17.92 -9.94 9.22
CA LEU A 280 16.89 -9.58 8.26
C LEU A 280 15.53 -9.36 8.91
N ARG A 281 15.09 -10.26 9.80
CA ARG A 281 13.80 -10.11 10.51
C ARG A 281 13.75 -8.81 11.29
N ARG A 282 14.83 -8.43 11.96
CA ARG A 282 14.90 -7.15 12.69
C ARG A 282 14.74 -5.95 11.76
N SER A 283 15.45 -5.94 10.62
CA SER A 283 15.29 -4.89 9.60
C SER A 283 13.87 -4.83 9.07
N LEU A 284 13.30 -5.98 8.71
CA LEU A 284 11.94 -6.09 8.18
C LEU A 284 10.90 -5.59 9.19
N VAL A 285 11.04 -5.93 10.48
CA VAL A 285 10.13 -5.44 11.53
C VAL A 285 10.22 -3.91 11.62
N MET A 286 11.44 -3.35 11.67
CA MET A 286 11.62 -1.90 11.74
C MET A 286 11.04 -1.18 10.51
N GLU A 287 11.36 -1.64 9.30
CA GLU A 287 10.86 -1.07 8.05
C GLU A 287 9.33 -1.18 7.95
N THR A 288 8.77 -2.33 8.34
CA THR A 288 7.30 -2.56 8.32
C THR A 288 6.60 -1.68 9.35
N SER A 289 7.15 -1.53 10.56
CA SER A 289 6.59 -0.63 11.58
C SER A 289 6.57 0.82 11.12
N LEU A 290 7.64 1.30 10.46
CA LEU A 290 7.66 2.65 9.89
C LEU A 290 6.65 2.81 8.76
N ALA A 291 6.54 1.82 7.87
CA ALA A 291 5.56 1.84 6.79
C ALA A 291 4.12 1.90 7.32
N ILE A 292 3.79 1.09 8.33
CA ILE A 292 2.48 1.09 9.00
C ILE A 292 2.20 2.45 9.64
N LEU A 293 3.19 3.03 10.34
CA LEU A 293 3.04 4.34 10.96
C LEU A 293 2.83 5.45 9.92
N ILE A 294 3.57 5.42 8.81
CA ILE A 294 3.37 6.35 7.69
C ILE A 294 1.95 6.21 7.14
N LEU A 295 1.45 4.99 6.89
CA LEU A 295 0.08 4.78 6.41
C LEU A 295 -0.97 5.29 7.41
N ALA A 296 -0.77 5.11 8.71
CA ALA A 296 -1.65 5.66 9.74
C ALA A 296 -1.68 7.19 9.73
N LEU A 297 -0.51 7.84 9.55
CA LEU A 297 -0.42 9.29 9.38
C LEU A 297 -1.11 9.76 8.11
N VAL A 298 -0.97 9.03 6.99
CA VAL A 298 -1.67 9.36 5.74
C VAL A 298 -3.20 9.25 5.90
N ALA A 299 -3.67 8.20 6.57
CA ALA A 299 -5.09 8.03 6.85
C ALA A 299 -5.65 9.17 7.71
N TRP A 300 -4.89 9.63 8.70
CA TRP A 300 -5.26 10.77 9.53
C TRP A 300 -5.22 12.09 8.75
N LEU A 301 -4.14 12.36 8.01
CA LEU A 301 -4.01 13.54 7.16
C LEU A 301 -5.19 13.67 6.18
N GLY A 302 -5.70 12.55 5.65
CA GLY A 302 -6.83 12.56 4.71
C GLY A 302 -8.17 13.05 5.28
N VAL A 303 -8.29 13.22 6.60
CA VAL A 303 -9.47 13.79 7.27
C VAL A 303 -9.27 15.28 7.61
N LEU A 304 -8.04 15.79 7.53
CA LEU A 304 -7.71 17.18 7.82
C LEU A 304 -7.69 18.03 6.56
N SER A 305 -8.15 19.28 6.67
CA SER A 305 -7.99 20.27 5.60
C SER A 305 -6.53 20.77 5.53
N PRO A 306 -5.97 20.92 4.32
CA PRO A 306 -4.67 21.57 4.14
C PRO A 306 -4.67 23.03 4.63
N PRO A 307 -3.53 23.59 5.07
CA PRO A 307 -3.42 25.01 5.37
C PRO A 307 -3.59 25.85 4.10
N GLY A 308 -4.52 26.82 4.10
CA GLY A 308 -4.69 27.77 2.99
C GLY A 308 -5.80 27.45 1.99
N THR A 309 -6.63 26.44 2.28
CA THR A 309 -7.92 26.18 1.60
C THR A 309 -9.09 26.53 2.49
#